data_AF-A0AAE0GFC4-F1
#
_entry.id   AF-A0AAE0GFC4-F1
#
_cell.length_a   1.000
_cell.length_b   1.000
_cell.length_c   1.000
_cell.angle_alpha   90.00
_cell.angle_beta   90.00
_cell.angle_gamma   90.00
#
_symmetry.space_group_name_H-M   'P 1'
#
loop_
_entity.id
_entity.type
_entity.pdbx_description
1 polymer ?
#
loop_
_entity_poly.entity_id
_entity_poly.type
_entity_poly.pdbx_seq_one_letter_code
_entity_poly.pdbx_strand_id
1 'polypeptide(L)'
;MQVVASLEQASSGETVPGLQHTPSARLVYLAAHDTNIALLQSLLQVEWIVDGWQRQNIPPGGMFVVELHRPSGGSPATDFVRVYFEAATPEQQHAATQFDPTGGAGAVPSRVEVLVPGCLEFECPLLVFQEVLRGALEAKCVGNDLLRKWIEDSSSLLTRWSGLKVLRILRFGNGVAMAGALALAAVYGAIRLLRGALRSLRGPSADGFVQISSHGALTLDEREEHNGL
;
A
#
# COMPACT_ATOMS: atom_id res chain seq x y z
N MET A 1 1.32 9.08 3.97
CA MET A 1 0.51 9.67 2.88
C MET A 1 1.01 9.35 1.50
N GLN A 2 2.28 9.65 1.18
CA GLN A 2 2.80 9.37 -0.16
C GLN A 2 2.63 7.90 -0.59
N VAL A 3 2.73 6.95 0.34
CA VAL A 3 2.51 5.51 0.06
C VAL A 3 1.12 5.25 -0.52
N VAL A 4 0.04 5.57 0.20
CA VAL A 4 -1.33 5.30 -0.27
C VAL A 4 -1.69 6.10 -1.52
N ALA A 5 -1.25 7.36 -1.60
CA ALA A 5 -1.43 8.15 -2.82
C ALA A 5 -0.74 7.50 -4.03
N SER A 6 0.48 6.98 -3.84
CA SER A 6 1.24 6.32 -4.90
C SER A 6 0.57 5.01 -5.35
N LEU A 7 0.06 4.22 -4.41
CA LEU A 7 -0.66 2.98 -4.70
C LEU A 7 -1.98 3.26 -5.43
N GLU A 8 -2.71 4.31 -5.02
CA GLU A 8 -3.94 4.73 -5.70
C GLU A 8 -3.66 5.18 -7.13
N GLN A 9 -2.66 6.04 -7.32
CA GLN A 9 -2.22 6.49 -8.64
C GLN A 9 -1.78 5.32 -9.53
N ALA A 10 -1.03 4.35 -9.00
CA ALA A 10 -0.61 3.18 -9.75
C ALA A 10 -1.77 2.25 -10.12
N SER A 11 -2.73 2.08 -9.20
CA SER A 11 -3.92 1.24 -9.41
C SER A 11 -4.86 1.84 -10.45
N SER A 12 -5.21 3.12 -10.30
CA SER A 12 -6.16 3.82 -11.18
C SER A 12 -5.55 4.21 -12.53
N GLY A 13 -4.22 4.42 -12.56
CA GLY A 13 -3.54 5.05 -13.70
C GLY A 13 -3.79 6.56 -13.81
N GLU A 14 -4.50 7.15 -12.85
CA GLU A 14 -4.81 8.58 -12.81
C GLU A 14 -3.79 9.32 -11.93
N THR A 15 -3.46 10.55 -12.32
CA THR A 15 -2.53 11.39 -11.55
C THR A 15 -3.17 11.86 -10.25
N VAL A 16 -2.52 11.59 -9.13
CA VAL A 16 -2.87 12.11 -7.81
C VAL A 16 -2.07 13.40 -7.54
N PRO A 17 -2.73 14.54 -7.25
CA PRO A 17 -2.04 15.80 -6.99
C PRO A 17 -1.04 15.74 -5.84
N GLY A 18 0.12 16.35 -6.02
CA GLY A 18 1.16 16.45 -4.98
C GLY A 18 2.14 15.27 -4.94
N LEU A 19 1.96 14.24 -5.77
CA LEU A 19 3.00 13.25 -6.05
C LEU A 19 4.01 13.80 -7.06
N GLN A 20 5.28 13.40 -6.91
CA GLN A 20 6.38 13.81 -7.79
C GLN A 20 6.61 12.85 -8.96
N HIS A 21 6.00 11.66 -8.92
CA HIS A 21 6.14 10.64 -9.96
C HIS A 21 4.87 10.54 -10.82
N THR A 22 4.99 9.90 -11.98
CA THR A 22 3.89 9.71 -12.93
C THR A 22 3.12 8.41 -12.63
N PRO A 23 1.87 8.26 -13.12
CA PRO A 23 1.11 7.02 -12.95
C PRO A 23 1.76 5.78 -13.59
N SER A 24 2.70 5.98 -14.53
CA SER A 24 3.48 4.91 -15.16
C SER A 24 4.66 4.41 -14.31
N ALA A 25 4.96 5.06 -13.18
CA ALA A 25 6.06 4.65 -12.30
C ALA A 25 5.80 3.24 -11.75
N ARG A 26 6.74 2.33 -11.99
CA ARG A 26 6.69 0.94 -11.51
C ARG A 26 7.37 0.76 -10.16
N LEU A 27 8.32 1.65 -9.83
CA LEU A 27 9.02 1.71 -8.56
C LEU A 27 8.94 3.13 -8.01
N VAL A 28 8.55 3.26 -6.74
CA VAL A 28 8.68 4.49 -5.96
C VAL A 28 9.60 4.21 -4.78
N TYR A 29 10.79 4.80 -4.79
CA TYR A 29 11.76 4.66 -3.71
C TYR A 29 11.77 5.92 -2.84
N LEU A 30 11.46 5.76 -1.55
CA LEU A 30 11.47 6.81 -0.54
C LEU A 30 12.65 6.57 0.41
N ALA A 31 13.71 7.32 0.21
CA ALA A 31 14.89 7.25 1.05
C ALA A 31 14.63 8.05 2.34
N ALA A 32 14.63 7.38 3.49
CA ALA A 32 14.17 7.93 4.76
C ALA A 32 15.08 7.52 5.94
N HIS A 33 14.69 7.85 7.17
CA HIS A 33 15.35 7.39 8.38
C HIS A 33 14.58 6.25 9.04
N ASP A 34 15.27 5.54 9.94
CA ASP A 34 14.66 4.55 10.84
C ASP A 34 13.42 5.08 11.57
N THR A 35 13.46 6.33 12.03
CA THR A 35 12.33 7.02 12.67
C THR A 35 11.10 7.11 11.77
N ASN A 36 11.26 7.28 10.45
CA ASN A 36 10.12 7.29 9.53
C ASN A 36 9.47 5.90 9.42
N ILE A 37 10.28 4.85 9.40
CA ILE A 37 9.80 3.47 9.39
C ILE A 37 9.16 3.13 10.74
N ALA A 38 9.73 3.57 11.87
CA ALA A 38 9.15 3.38 13.19
C ALA A 38 7.78 4.08 13.34
N LEU A 39 7.63 5.26 12.74
CA LEU A 39 6.34 5.95 12.66
C LEU A 39 5.33 5.15 11.84
N LEU A 40 5.72 4.60 10.68
CA LEU A 40 4.84 3.74 9.87
C LEU A 40 4.47 2.45 10.62
N GLN A 41 5.44 1.84 11.30
CA GLN A 41 5.23 0.68 12.13
C GLN A 41 4.17 0.95 13.19
N SER A 42 4.30 2.07 13.91
CA SER A 42 3.38 2.48 14.96
C SER A 42 2.00 2.85 14.40
N LEU A 43 1.96 3.58 13.28
CA LEU A 43 0.73 4.03 12.64
C LEU A 43 -0.11 2.86 12.13
N LEU A 44 0.55 1.86 11.53
CA LEU A 44 -0.12 0.66 11.01
C LEU A 44 -0.23 -0.45 12.05
N GLN A 45 0.38 -0.30 13.22
CA GLN A 45 0.45 -1.31 14.28
C GLN A 45 1.00 -2.66 13.78
N VAL A 46 1.97 -2.60 12.86
CA VAL A 46 2.56 -3.79 12.25
C VAL A 46 3.75 -4.28 13.07
N GLU A 47 4.02 -5.59 12.99
CA GLU A 47 5.17 -6.22 13.63
C GLU A 47 5.97 -7.05 12.63
N TRP A 48 7.27 -7.18 12.90
CA TRP A 48 8.16 -8.06 12.15
C TRP A 48 9.32 -8.53 13.03
N ILE A 49 9.96 -9.61 12.59
CA ILE A 49 11.26 -10.07 13.05
C ILE A 49 12.02 -10.59 11.82
N VAL A 50 13.12 -9.94 11.48
CA VAL A 50 14.00 -10.34 10.37
C VAL A 50 15.22 -11.07 10.92
N ASP A 51 15.82 -11.94 10.10
CA ASP A 51 16.87 -12.85 10.54
C ASP A 51 18.06 -12.08 11.14
N GLY A 52 18.59 -12.62 12.24
CA GLY A 52 19.73 -12.03 12.96
C GLY A 52 19.40 -10.77 13.77
N TRP A 53 18.19 -10.23 13.69
CA TRP A 53 17.80 -9.02 14.42
C TRP A 53 16.77 -9.29 15.53
N GLN A 54 16.68 -8.35 16.46
CA GLN A 54 15.61 -8.34 17.46
C GLN A 54 14.25 -7.99 16.82
N ARG A 55 13.16 -8.36 17.51
CA ARG A 55 11.79 -7.99 17.09
C ARG A 55 11.70 -6.48 16.87
N GLN A 56 10.97 -6.08 15.81
CA GLN A 56 10.70 -4.68 15.44
C GLN A 56 11.94 -3.83 15.13
N ASN A 57 13.14 -4.42 15.10
CA ASN A 57 14.36 -3.69 14.78
C ASN A 57 14.30 -3.11 13.36
N ILE A 58 14.84 -1.90 13.20
CA ILE A 58 14.96 -1.21 11.91
C ILE A 58 16.44 -0.99 11.65
N PRO A 59 17.13 -1.98 11.06
CA PRO A 59 18.56 -1.88 10.83
C PRO A 59 18.88 -0.87 9.70
N PRO A 60 20.14 -0.44 9.56
CA PRO A 60 20.61 0.33 8.42
C PRO A 60 20.29 -0.37 7.08
N GLY A 61 19.75 0.37 6.11
CA GLY A 61 19.35 -0.18 4.82
C GLY A 61 18.12 -1.09 4.88
N GLY A 62 17.45 -1.18 6.04
CA GLY A 62 16.19 -1.91 6.20
C GLY A 62 15.05 -1.21 5.48
N MET A 63 14.13 -2.00 4.91
CA MET A 63 13.15 -1.51 3.95
C MET A 63 11.75 -1.97 4.31
N PHE A 64 10.83 -1.02 4.40
CA PHE A 64 9.39 -1.30 4.42
C PHE A 64 8.87 -1.26 2.98
N VAL A 65 8.46 -2.42 2.46
CA VAL A 65 8.08 -2.62 1.06
C VAL A 65 6.58 -2.86 0.98
N VAL A 66 5.90 -2.11 0.11
CA VAL A 66 4.50 -2.34 -0.23
C VAL A 66 4.40 -2.59 -1.73
N GLU A 67 4.03 -3.81 -2.08
CA GLU A 67 3.84 -4.23 -3.47
C GLU A 67 2.37 -4.19 -3.82
N LEU A 68 2.04 -3.59 -4.96
CA LEU A 68 0.71 -3.62 -5.57
C LEU A 68 0.66 -4.72 -6.61
N HIS A 69 -0.32 -5.60 -6.47
CA HIS A 69 -0.56 -6.74 -7.35
C HIS A 69 -1.94 -6.64 -7.97
N ARG A 70 -2.03 -7.01 -9.25
CA ARG A 70 -3.29 -7.17 -9.97
C ARG A 70 -3.43 -8.62 -10.43
N PRO A 71 -4.47 -9.36 -10.01
CA PRO A 71 -4.74 -10.69 -10.53
C PRO A 71 -4.82 -10.69 -12.06
N SER A 72 -4.44 -11.80 -12.70
CA SER A 72 -4.52 -11.90 -14.16
C SER A 72 -5.95 -11.67 -14.67
N GLY A 73 -6.12 -10.72 -15.58
CA GLY A 73 -7.44 -10.30 -16.09
C GLY A 73 -8.27 -9.49 -15.09
N GLY A 74 -7.67 -9.08 -13.97
CA GLY A 74 -8.27 -8.22 -12.97
C GLY A 74 -8.43 -6.77 -13.42
N SER A 75 -9.17 -6.02 -12.63
CA SER A 75 -9.33 -4.57 -12.76
C SER A 75 -8.79 -3.88 -11.50
N PRO A 76 -8.71 -2.53 -11.45
CA PRO A 76 -8.29 -1.81 -10.25
C PRO A 76 -9.08 -2.21 -8.99
N ALA A 77 -10.34 -2.62 -9.14
CA ALA A 77 -11.19 -3.08 -8.03
C ALA A 77 -10.76 -4.44 -7.43
N THR A 78 -9.93 -5.20 -8.13
CA THR A 78 -9.38 -6.49 -7.67
C THR A 78 -7.93 -6.39 -7.22
N ASP A 79 -7.37 -5.18 -7.19
CA ASP A 79 -6.01 -4.98 -6.74
C ASP A 79 -5.86 -5.28 -5.25
N PHE A 80 -4.70 -5.83 -4.91
CA PHE A 80 -4.32 -6.12 -3.54
C PHE A 80 -2.87 -5.75 -3.31
N VAL A 81 -2.50 -5.58 -2.05
CA VAL A 81 -1.13 -5.28 -1.63
C VAL A 81 -0.56 -6.40 -0.79
N ARG A 82 0.75 -6.60 -0.92
CA ARG A 82 1.56 -7.41 0.00
C ARG A 82 2.61 -6.51 0.63
N VAL A 83 2.79 -6.65 1.94
CA VAL A 83 3.70 -5.81 2.71
C VAL A 83 4.84 -6.67 3.24
N TYR A 84 6.06 -6.15 3.16
CA TYR A 84 7.25 -6.84 3.64
C TYR A 84 8.13 -5.90 4.44
N PHE A 85 8.92 -6.49 5.32
CA PHE A 85 10.11 -5.87 5.86
C PHE A 85 11.33 -6.65 5.38
N GLU A 86 12.29 -5.95 4.81
CA GLU A 86 13.49 -6.55 4.20
C GLU A 86 14.75 -5.89 4.75
N ALA A 87 15.74 -6.68 5.15
CA ALA A 87 17.00 -6.17 5.65
C ALA A 87 18.15 -7.17 5.47
N ALA A 88 19.36 -6.65 5.30
CA ALA A 88 20.57 -7.44 5.47
C ALA A 88 20.69 -7.90 6.94
N THR A 89 21.09 -9.15 7.15
CA THR A 89 21.47 -9.67 8.49
C THR A 89 22.72 -8.95 9.02
N PRO A 90 22.97 -8.94 10.34
CA PRO A 90 24.20 -8.35 10.90
C PRO A 90 25.47 -8.92 10.26
N GLU A 91 25.51 -10.23 10.01
CA GLU A 91 26.63 -10.91 9.35
C GLU A 91 26.81 -10.44 7.91
N GLN A 92 25.72 -10.29 7.14
CA GLN A 92 25.78 -9.77 5.77
C GLN A 92 26.26 -8.31 5.74
N GLN A 93 25.82 -7.48 6.69
CA GLN A 93 26.31 -6.10 6.81
C GLN A 93 27.80 -6.07 7.15
N HIS A 94 28.23 -6.87 8.14
CA HIS A 94 29.62 -6.95 8.55
C HIS A 94 30.55 -7.43 7.43
N ALA A 95 30.12 -8.42 6.67
CA ALA A 95 30.88 -8.99 5.56
C ALA A 95 30.76 -8.20 4.24
N ALA A 96 29.98 -7.11 4.22
CA ALA A 96 29.63 -6.36 3.01
C ALA A 96 29.18 -7.30 1.87
N THR A 97 28.30 -8.25 2.19
CA THR A 97 27.85 -9.28 1.25
C THR A 97 27.24 -8.64 0.01
N GLN A 98 27.71 -9.07 -1.17
CA GLN A 98 27.09 -8.70 -2.44
C GLN A 98 25.82 -9.51 -2.65
N PHE A 99 24.70 -8.84 -2.90
CA PHE A 99 23.43 -9.49 -3.15
C PHE A 99 23.28 -9.86 -4.62
N ASP A 100 22.85 -11.09 -4.88
CA ASP A 100 22.55 -11.64 -6.19
C ASP A 100 21.19 -12.35 -6.13
N PRO A 101 20.17 -11.84 -6.84
CA PRO A 101 18.83 -12.46 -6.85
C PRO A 101 18.81 -13.85 -7.50
N THR A 102 19.86 -14.26 -8.20
CA THR A 102 20.04 -15.61 -8.75
C THR A 102 20.90 -16.51 -7.87
N GLY A 103 21.47 -15.98 -6.79
CA GLY A 103 22.35 -16.67 -5.86
C GLY A 103 21.62 -17.63 -4.91
N GLY A 104 22.41 -18.42 -4.17
CA GLY A 104 21.91 -19.34 -3.14
C GLY A 104 21.55 -18.66 -1.81
N ALA A 105 21.17 -19.46 -0.82
CA ALA A 105 20.89 -18.98 0.55
C ALA A 105 22.08 -18.19 1.11
N GLY A 106 21.83 -16.94 1.54
CA GLY A 106 22.85 -16.00 2.02
C GLY A 106 23.23 -14.90 1.01
N ALA A 107 22.92 -15.06 -0.27
CA ALA A 107 23.14 -14.05 -1.32
C ALA A 107 21.94 -13.11 -1.52
N VAL A 108 20.89 -13.24 -0.72
CA VAL A 108 19.72 -12.35 -0.69
C VAL A 108 19.51 -11.82 0.73
N PRO A 109 18.99 -10.59 0.89
CA PRO A 109 18.64 -10.06 2.21
C PRO A 109 17.52 -10.88 2.85
N SER A 110 17.44 -10.84 4.18
CA SER A 110 16.32 -11.44 4.91
C SER A 110 15.06 -10.64 4.62
N ARG A 111 13.99 -11.31 4.20
CA ARG A 111 12.71 -10.71 3.85
C ARG A 111 11.60 -11.45 4.56
N VAL A 112 10.76 -10.71 5.27
CA VAL A 112 9.59 -11.26 5.97
C VAL A 112 8.34 -10.55 5.53
N GLU A 113 7.26 -11.31 5.40
CA GLU A 113 5.94 -10.78 5.10
C GLU A 113 5.32 -10.18 6.37
N VAL A 114 4.72 -9.00 6.23
CA VAL A 114 4.18 -8.22 7.34
C VAL A 114 2.66 -8.25 7.26
N LEU A 115 2.01 -8.79 8.29
CA LEU A 115 0.56 -8.72 8.41
C LEU A 115 0.15 -7.32 8.83
N VAL A 116 -0.72 -6.68 8.05
CA VAL A 116 -1.28 -5.37 8.38
C VAL A 116 -2.58 -5.56 9.16
N PRO A 117 -2.68 -5.08 10.42
CA PRO A 117 -3.93 -5.09 11.17
C PRO A 117 -5.09 -4.48 10.38
N GLY A 118 -6.23 -5.17 10.36
CA GLY A 118 -7.39 -4.82 9.53
C GLY A 118 -7.45 -5.59 8.21
N CYS A 119 -6.32 -6.09 7.71
CA CYS A 119 -6.28 -7.10 6.66
C CYS A 119 -6.43 -8.49 7.29
N LEU A 120 -7.24 -9.37 6.67
CA LEU A 120 -7.49 -10.72 7.20
C LEU A 120 -6.37 -11.72 6.85
N GLU A 121 -5.62 -11.42 5.79
CA GLU A 121 -4.55 -12.25 5.24
C GLU A 121 -3.42 -11.32 4.74
N PHE A 122 -2.30 -11.89 4.28
CA PHE A 122 -1.18 -11.10 3.76
C PHE A 122 -1.46 -10.45 2.40
N GLU A 123 -2.38 -11.01 1.61
CA GLU A 123 -2.92 -10.36 0.41
C GLU A 123 -4.05 -9.42 0.82
N CYS A 124 -3.70 -8.17 1.11
CA CYS A 124 -4.68 -7.20 1.58
C CYS A 124 -5.35 -6.48 0.40
N PRO A 125 -6.68 -6.53 0.22
CA PRO A 125 -7.35 -5.76 -0.82
C PRO A 125 -6.94 -4.28 -0.74
N LEU A 126 -6.61 -3.65 -1.87
CA LEU A 126 -6.07 -2.30 -1.89
C LEU A 126 -6.97 -1.30 -1.17
N LEU A 127 -8.29 -1.41 -1.39
CA LEU A 127 -9.29 -0.57 -0.74
C LEU A 127 -9.24 -0.68 0.79
N VAL A 128 -9.10 -1.89 1.33
CA VAL A 128 -9.00 -2.14 2.78
C VAL A 128 -7.71 -1.54 3.32
N PHE A 129 -6.58 -1.76 2.64
CA PHE A 129 -5.31 -1.18 3.04
C PHE A 129 -5.35 0.36 3.04
N GLN A 130 -6.00 0.97 2.05
CA GLN A 130 -6.22 2.41 1.98
C GLN A 130 -7.08 2.91 3.14
N GLU A 131 -8.15 2.20 3.50
CA GLU A 131 -9.00 2.54 4.65
C GLU A 131 -8.24 2.47 5.97
N VAL A 132 -7.46 1.40 6.21
CA VAL A 132 -6.61 1.26 7.40
C VAL A 132 -5.65 2.44 7.53
N LEU A 133 -4.90 2.72 6.46
CA LEU A 133 -3.85 3.74 6.50
C LEU A 133 -4.47 5.14 6.60
N ARG A 134 -5.57 5.43 5.90
CA ARG A 134 -6.28 6.72 6.00
C ARG A 134 -6.91 6.91 7.38
N GLY A 135 -7.47 5.86 7.97
CA GLY A 135 -8.08 5.90 9.31
C GLY A 135 -7.06 6.15 10.42
N ALA A 136 -5.81 5.72 10.23
CA ALA A 136 -4.74 5.95 11.20
C ALA A 136 -4.11 7.35 11.11
N LEU A 137 -4.52 8.18 10.14
CA LEU A 137 -3.84 9.44 9.84
C LEU A 137 -4.66 10.68 10.19
N GLU A 138 -3.95 11.71 10.66
CA GLU A 138 -4.51 13.05 10.86
C GLU A 138 -4.12 13.96 9.69
N ALA A 139 -5.11 14.45 8.93
CA ALA A 139 -4.89 15.26 7.73
C ALA A 139 -4.06 16.53 8.02
N LYS A 140 -4.25 17.17 9.18
CA LYS A 140 -3.48 18.36 9.60
C LYS A 140 -1.96 18.12 9.68
N CYS A 141 -1.53 16.87 9.85
CA CYS A 141 -0.12 16.49 9.95
C CYS A 141 0.54 16.23 8.59
N VAL A 142 -0.20 16.38 7.48
CA VAL A 142 0.30 16.16 6.13
C VAL A 142 0.95 17.45 5.63
N GLY A 143 2.28 17.48 5.49
CA GLY A 143 3.02 18.70 5.15
C GLY A 143 2.80 19.22 3.72
N ASN A 144 2.42 18.35 2.78
CA ASN A 144 2.12 18.76 1.40
C ASN A 144 0.65 19.16 1.27
N ASP A 145 0.38 20.41 0.91
CA ASP A 145 -0.98 20.97 0.86
C ASP A 145 -1.88 20.29 -0.18
N LEU A 146 -1.32 19.89 -1.34
CA LEU A 146 -2.07 19.20 -2.39
C LEU A 146 -2.49 17.79 -1.94
N LEU A 147 -1.57 17.05 -1.32
CA LEU A 147 -1.87 15.75 -0.74
C LEU A 147 -2.84 15.88 0.43
N ARG A 148 -2.67 16.88 1.30
CA ARG A 148 -3.60 17.16 2.41
C ARG A 148 -5.02 17.33 1.89
N LYS A 149 -5.20 18.21 0.90
CA LYS A 149 -6.50 18.45 0.27
C LYS A 149 -7.07 17.19 -0.37
N TRP A 150 -6.24 16.42 -1.08
CA TRP A 150 -6.67 15.16 -1.68
C TRP A 150 -7.18 14.14 -0.63
N ILE A 151 -6.57 14.08 0.55
CA ILE A 151 -7.05 13.23 1.66
C ILE A 151 -8.38 13.71 2.21
N GLU A 152 -8.51 15.01 2.43
CA GLU A 152 -9.75 15.63 2.92
C GLU A 152 -10.90 15.37 1.94
N ASP A 153 -10.67 15.59 0.64
CA ASP A 153 -11.64 15.35 -0.43
C ASP A 153 -12.04 13.86 -0.50
N SER A 154 -11.07 12.95 -0.36
CA SER A 154 -11.31 11.49 -0.38
C SER A 154 -12.09 11.01 0.85
N SER A 155 -11.81 11.59 2.03
CA SER A 155 -12.50 11.24 3.28
C SER A 155 -13.98 11.62 3.26
N SER A 156 -14.34 12.70 2.54
CA SER A 156 -15.72 13.16 2.36
C SER A 156 -16.58 12.15 1.57
N LEU A 157 -15.97 11.38 0.66
CA LEU A 157 -16.67 10.35 -0.12
C LEU A 157 -17.04 9.14 0.74
N LEU A 158 -16.15 8.71 1.64
CA LEU A 158 -16.43 7.63 2.61
C LEU A 158 -17.49 8.05 3.65
N THR A 159 -17.51 9.34 4.06
CA THR A 159 -18.58 9.86 4.93
C THR A 159 -19.92 9.97 4.20
N ARG A 160 -19.92 10.19 2.89
CA ARG A 160 -21.13 10.26 2.07
C ARG A 160 -21.77 8.89 1.83
N TRP A 161 -20.98 7.81 1.86
CA TRP A 161 -21.48 6.42 1.81
C TRP A 161 -21.93 5.90 3.18
N SER A 162 -21.22 6.21 4.27
CA SER A 162 -21.72 5.94 5.63
C SER A 162 -22.88 6.84 6.05
N GLY A 163 -23.03 7.99 5.38
CA GLY A 163 -24.11 8.96 5.52
C GLY A 163 -25.37 8.64 4.71
N LEU A 164 -25.46 7.49 4.03
CA LEU A 164 -26.75 6.93 3.64
C LEU A 164 -27.45 6.53 4.95
N LYS A 165 -28.04 7.52 5.61
CA LYS A 165 -28.88 7.38 6.79
C LYS A 165 -29.75 6.16 6.53
N VAL A 166 -29.55 5.09 7.29
CA VAL A 166 -30.55 4.06 7.51
C VAL A 166 -31.80 4.87 7.84
N LEU A 167 -32.68 4.99 6.85
CA LEU A 167 -33.93 5.71 7.01
C LEU A 167 -34.59 4.97 8.16
N ARG A 168 -34.62 5.61 9.33
CA ARG A 168 -35.42 5.16 10.47
C ARG A 168 -36.80 5.00 9.87
N ILE A 169 -37.19 3.77 9.56
CA ILE A 169 -38.56 3.40 9.30
C ILE A 169 -39.24 3.70 10.63
N LEU A 170 -39.79 4.91 10.72
CA LEU A 170 -40.75 5.29 11.72
C LEU A 170 -41.77 4.17 11.76
N ARG A 171 -41.96 3.61 12.94
CA ARG A 171 -43.08 2.74 13.27
C ARG A 171 -44.36 3.40 12.74
N PHE A 172 -44.84 2.93 11.60
CA PHE A 172 -46.25 2.98 11.26
C PHE A 172 -46.73 1.54 11.27
N GLY A 173 -47.74 1.30 12.10
CA GLY A 173 -48.32 -0.01 12.31
C GLY A 173 -48.84 -0.62 11.00
N ASN A 174 -48.73 -1.95 10.95
CA ASN A 174 -49.57 -2.87 10.20
C ASN A 174 -50.02 -2.40 8.80
N GLY A 175 -49.22 -2.70 7.79
CA GLY A 175 -49.68 -2.76 6.41
C GLY A 175 -48.54 -2.67 5.40
N VAL A 176 -48.55 -3.59 4.42
CA VAL A 176 -47.72 -3.62 3.19
C VAL A 176 -46.35 -4.30 3.33
N ALA A 177 -46.38 -5.63 3.45
CA ALA A 177 -45.31 -6.51 3.01
C ALA A 177 -45.44 -6.78 1.50
N MET A 178 -44.84 -5.96 0.63
CA MET A 178 -44.58 -6.38 -0.78
C MET A 178 -43.64 -5.50 -1.62
N ALA A 179 -42.96 -4.48 -1.08
CA ALA A 179 -42.10 -3.60 -1.88
C ALA A 179 -40.59 -3.92 -1.80
N GLY A 180 -40.12 -4.63 -0.77
CA GLY A 180 -38.68 -4.84 -0.54
C GLY A 180 -38.01 -5.93 -1.38
N ALA A 181 -38.76 -6.91 -1.89
CA ALA A 181 -38.19 -8.08 -2.58
C ALA A 181 -37.78 -7.80 -4.04
N LEU A 182 -38.42 -6.83 -4.70
CA LEU A 182 -38.14 -6.49 -6.11
C LEU A 182 -36.83 -5.72 -6.31
N ALA A 183 -36.43 -4.89 -5.33
CA ALA A 183 -35.19 -4.11 -5.42
C ALA A 183 -33.92 -4.98 -5.29
N LEU A 184 -33.95 -6.00 -4.43
CA LEU A 184 -32.83 -6.94 -4.24
C LEU A 184 -32.62 -7.85 -5.46
N ALA A 185 -33.70 -8.29 -6.13
CA ALA A 185 -33.61 -9.13 -7.32
C ALA A 185 -33.04 -8.36 -8.54
N ALA A 186 -33.35 -7.07 -8.68
CA ALA A 186 -32.83 -6.23 -9.76
C ALA A 186 -31.32 -5.98 -9.63
N VAL A 187 -30.83 -5.78 -8.39
CA VAL A 187 -29.40 -5.61 -8.10
C VAL A 187 -28.63 -6.90 -8.35
N TYR A 188 -29.18 -8.05 -7.92
CA TYR A 188 -28.54 -9.35 -8.14
C TYR A 188 -28.54 -9.76 -9.63
N GLY A 189 -29.58 -9.39 -10.38
CA GLY A 189 -29.68 -9.63 -11.82
C GLY A 189 -28.66 -8.82 -12.64
N ALA A 190 -28.45 -7.55 -12.28
CA ALA A 190 -27.47 -6.68 -12.93
C ALA A 190 -26.02 -7.16 -12.70
N ILE A 191 -25.71 -7.64 -11.49
CA ILE A 191 -24.39 -8.18 -11.14
C ILE A 191 -24.08 -9.47 -11.93
N ARG A 192 -25.09 -10.32 -12.20
CA ARG A 192 -24.92 -11.57 -12.96
C ARG A 192 -24.69 -11.32 -14.45
N LEU A 193 -25.32 -10.30 -15.03
CA LEU A 193 -25.15 -9.93 -16.44
C LEU A 193 -23.78 -9.27 -16.71
N LEU A 194 -23.26 -8.48 -15.77
CA LEU A 194 -21.93 -7.86 -15.87
C LEU A 194 -20.78 -8.89 -15.79
N ARG A 195 -20.94 -9.99 -15.03
CA ARG A 195 -19.96 -11.09 -14.98
C ARG A 195 -19.85 -11.89 -16.28
N GLY A 196 -20.88 -11.88 -17.13
CA GLY A 196 -20.88 -12.60 -18.41
C GLY A 196 -20.09 -11.89 -19.52
N ALA A 197 -20.06 -10.55 -19.50
CA ALA A 197 -19.48 -9.75 -20.57
C ALA A 197 -17.97 -9.48 -20.44
N LEU A 198 -17.37 -9.73 -19.26
CA LEU A 198 -15.97 -9.35 -18.96
C LEU A 198 -14.92 -10.42 -19.27
N ARG A 199 -15.28 -11.54 -19.91
CA ARG A 199 -14.32 -12.63 -20.23
C ARG A 199 -13.41 -12.38 -21.44
N SER A 200 -13.50 -11.24 -22.14
CA SER A 200 -12.92 -11.11 -23.48
C SER A 200 -11.90 -9.99 -23.72
N LEU A 201 -11.36 -9.31 -22.71
CA LEU A 201 -10.37 -8.26 -22.95
C LEU A 201 -9.11 -8.45 -22.11
N ARG A 202 -8.08 -9.03 -22.74
CA ARG A 202 -6.71 -9.11 -22.23
C ARG A 202 -6.04 -7.74 -22.39
N GLY A 203 -5.51 -7.21 -21.30
CA GLY A 203 -4.56 -6.10 -21.25
C GLY A 203 -3.42 -6.42 -20.26
N PRO A 204 -2.26 -5.74 -20.35
CA PRO A 204 -1.07 -6.04 -19.55
C PRO A 204 -1.25 -5.70 -18.05
N SER A 205 -0.57 -6.44 -17.17
CA SER A 205 -0.64 -6.29 -15.70
C SER A 205 -0.04 -4.97 -15.22
N ALA A 206 -0.67 -4.39 -14.20
CA ALA A 206 -0.19 -3.21 -13.50
C ALA A 206 0.56 -3.64 -12.24
N ASP A 207 1.76 -4.18 -12.41
CA ASP A 207 2.63 -4.47 -11.27
C ASP A 207 3.37 -3.17 -10.89
N GLY A 208 3.35 -2.79 -9.62
CA GLY A 208 4.01 -1.57 -9.11
C GLY A 208 4.37 -1.71 -7.64
N PHE A 209 5.44 -1.07 -7.18
CA PHE A 209 5.95 -1.22 -5.81
C PHE A 209 6.41 0.12 -5.22
N VAL A 210 6.12 0.30 -3.93
CA VAL A 210 6.59 1.42 -3.12
C VAL A 210 7.54 0.87 -2.05
N GLN A 211 8.77 1.37 -2.04
CA GLN A 211 9.82 0.94 -1.13
C GLN A 211 10.31 2.12 -0.31
N ILE A 212 10.38 1.94 1.01
CA ILE A 212 10.84 2.96 1.94
C ILE A 212 12.04 2.38 2.69
N SER A 213 13.20 3.00 2.55
CA SER A 213 14.45 2.48 3.11
C SER A 213 14.99 3.39 4.20
N SER A 214 15.48 2.83 5.31
CA SER A 214 16.26 3.55 6.31
C SER A 214 17.68 3.72 5.80
N HIS A 215 18.19 4.95 5.78
CA HIS A 215 19.59 5.18 5.44
C HIS A 215 20.49 4.54 6.51
N GLY A 216 21.43 3.71 6.06
CA GLY A 216 22.70 3.50 6.75
C GLY A 216 23.69 4.56 6.30
N ALA A 217 24.40 5.20 7.24
CA ALA A 217 25.52 6.05 6.89
C ALA A 217 26.65 5.19 6.31
N LEU A 218 26.62 4.98 4.99
CA LEU A 218 27.83 4.71 4.24
C LEU A 218 28.43 6.08 3.91
N THR A 219 29.40 6.50 4.71
CA THR A 219 30.33 7.55 4.30
C THR A 219 31.01 7.04 3.04
N LEU A 220 30.57 7.54 1.88
CA LEU A 220 31.38 7.50 0.68
C LEU A 220 32.61 8.34 0.99
N ASP A 221 33.75 7.69 1.07
CA ASP A 221 35.07 8.29 1.19
C ASP A 221 35.28 9.20 -0.03
N GLU A 222 35.08 10.50 0.15
CA GLU A 222 35.64 11.53 -0.73
C GLU A 222 37.15 11.53 -0.53
N ARG A 223 37.85 10.73 -1.33
CA ARG A 223 39.29 10.91 -1.51
C ARG A 223 39.72 10.72 -2.96
N GLU A 224 40.11 11.87 -3.51
CA GLU A 224 41.24 12.08 -4.40
C GLU A 224 41.26 11.33 -5.73
N GLU A 225 40.91 12.04 -6.80
CA GLU A 225 41.84 12.16 -7.93
C GLU A 225 41.73 13.56 -8.57
N HIS A 226 42.49 14.48 -7.96
CA HIS A 226 42.93 15.71 -8.60
C HIS A 226 44.45 15.61 -8.76
N ASN A 227 44.91 15.32 -9.98
CA ASN A 227 46.22 15.58 -10.59
C ASN A 227 46.38 14.58 -11.75
N GLY A 228 46.64 14.93 -13.01
CA GLY A 228 47.04 16.17 -13.64
C GLY A 228 47.59 15.82 -15.03
N LEU A 229 47.59 16.82 -15.93
CA LEU A 229 48.15 16.84 -17.29
C LEU A 229 47.34 16.15 -18.41
#